data_AF-A0A918GPX7-F1
#
_entry.id   AF-A0A918GPX7-F1
#
_cell.length_a   1.000
_cell.length_b   1.000
_cell.length_c   1.000
_cell.angle_alpha   90.00
_cell.angle_beta   90.00
_cell.angle_gamma   90.00
#
_symmetry.space_group_name_H-M   'P 1'
#
loop_
_entity.id
_entity.type
_entity.pdbx_description
1 polymer ?
#
loop_
_entity_poly.entity_id
_entity_poly.type
_entity_poly.pdbx_seq_one_letter_code
_entity_poly.pdbx_strand_id
1 'polypeptide(L)'
;MPVGDEQVSEPKMAMDEAELNRLTKQVGRAMVAVAGPRWQKVRAEYRSVGRHVEVDLIVTGADGEPVSVRPPTEMVEGLRTLRGGMYRPGRGTWISAVYEIEPPGDYTVEFEPDVEPTWRRVPPPIGFIDELRFFPREDSHIPNWLRERVTPPGPVPPQGPVPPRPGPPPPGAPMPHPGPPQPNQGPPPPGQPHPGPGHPGQPGPHHPGPQHPGHGQPPGPHQPHPGQPGPWPPGPGQPGPMPPRGPVPPPGGPQGPPAPPQGPPTPPWGTPGQPSPPGWTPPAR
;
A
#
# COMPACT_ATOMS: atom_id res chain seq x y z
N MET A 1 28.91 43.38 -10.45
CA MET A 1 28.26 42.29 -11.19
C MET A 1 27.46 41.47 -10.17
N PRO A 2 26.12 41.54 -10.13
CA PRO A 2 25.37 40.59 -9.32
C PRO A 2 25.42 39.23 -10.01
N VAL A 3 25.85 38.20 -9.28
CA VAL A 3 25.75 36.80 -9.68
C VAL A 3 24.26 36.47 -9.64
N GLY A 4 23.66 36.19 -10.79
CA GLY A 4 22.28 35.74 -10.85
C GLY A 4 22.16 34.42 -10.11
N ASP A 5 21.29 34.39 -9.10
CA ASP A 5 20.72 33.16 -8.55
C ASP A 5 20.17 32.33 -9.72
N GLU A 6 20.95 31.35 -10.16
CA GLU A 6 20.48 30.30 -11.04
C GLU A 6 19.53 29.45 -10.19
N GLN A 7 18.27 29.88 -10.16
CA GLN A 7 17.14 29.08 -9.70
C GLN A 7 17.26 27.74 -10.42
N VAL A 8 17.77 26.73 -9.71
CA VAL A 8 17.81 25.35 -10.19
C VAL A 8 16.36 24.98 -10.44
N SER A 9 15.92 25.10 -11.68
CA SER A 9 14.56 24.80 -12.08
C SER A 9 14.40 23.29 -11.92
N GLU A 10 13.81 22.87 -10.81
CA GLU A 10 13.48 21.47 -10.59
C GLU A 10 12.70 20.96 -11.80
N PRO A 11 13.03 19.77 -12.33
CA PRO A 11 12.34 19.21 -13.48
C PRO A 11 10.84 19.11 -13.19
N LYS A 12 10.07 19.94 -13.91
CA LYS A 12 8.62 20.06 -13.75
C LYS A 12 7.95 18.73 -14.12
N MET A 13 6.94 18.35 -13.33
CA MET A 13 6.05 17.24 -13.68
C MET A 13 5.37 17.48 -15.03
N ALA A 14 5.03 16.40 -15.73
CA ALA A 14 4.40 16.47 -17.04
C ALA A 14 3.02 17.17 -17.01
N MET A 15 2.31 17.10 -15.88
CA MET A 15 1.04 17.80 -15.64
C MET A 15 1.18 18.81 -14.50
N ASP A 16 0.34 19.85 -14.52
CA ASP A 16 0.27 20.79 -13.41
C ASP A 16 -0.49 20.22 -12.19
N GLU A 17 -0.30 20.84 -11.03
CA GLU A 17 -0.85 20.35 -9.77
C GLU A 17 -2.38 20.37 -9.73
N ALA A 18 -3.02 21.35 -10.40
CA ALA A 18 -4.47 21.48 -10.40
C ALA A 18 -5.12 20.36 -11.23
N GLU A 19 -4.53 20.02 -12.37
CA GLU A 19 -4.93 18.90 -13.20
C GLU A 19 -4.73 17.57 -12.47
N LEU A 20 -3.56 17.37 -11.84
CA LEU A 20 -3.29 16.19 -11.02
C LEU A 20 -4.30 16.03 -9.88
N ASN A 21 -4.64 17.12 -9.17
CA ASN A 21 -5.63 17.13 -8.11
C ASN A 21 -7.03 16.74 -8.63
N ARG A 22 -7.44 17.31 -9.77
CA ARG A 22 -8.73 16.98 -10.41
C ARG A 22 -8.80 15.50 -10.77
N LEU A 23 -7.72 14.95 -11.33
CA LEU A 23 -7.64 13.57 -11.75
C LEU A 23 -7.63 12.60 -10.55
N THR A 24 -6.87 12.91 -9.50
CA THR A 24 -6.90 12.14 -8.22
C THR A 24 -8.31 12.05 -7.66
N LYS A 25 -9.01 13.19 -7.58
CA LYS A 25 -10.40 13.20 -7.10
C LYS A 25 -11.34 12.44 -8.03
N GLN A 26 -11.10 12.44 -9.34
CA GLN A 26 -11.90 11.66 -10.30
C GLN A 26 -11.72 10.16 -10.09
N VAL A 27 -10.48 9.70 -9.88
CA VAL A 27 -10.17 8.31 -9.51
C VAL A 27 -10.90 7.94 -8.22
N GLY A 28 -10.82 8.78 -7.19
CA GLY A 28 -11.48 8.51 -5.90
C GLY A 28 -13.00 8.41 -6.02
N ARG A 29 -13.63 9.27 -6.84
CA ARG A 29 -15.08 9.16 -7.13
C ARG A 29 -15.42 7.83 -7.83
N ALA A 30 -14.60 7.38 -8.78
CA ALA A 30 -14.81 6.12 -9.46
C ALA A 30 -14.69 4.93 -8.50
N MET A 31 -13.75 4.97 -7.55
CA MET A 31 -13.62 3.96 -6.48
C MET A 31 -14.88 3.88 -5.61
N VAL A 32 -15.39 5.03 -5.13
CA VAL A 32 -16.57 5.08 -4.26
C VAL A 32 -17.84 4.65 -4.99
N ALA A 33 -17.93 4.88 -6.30
CA ALA A 33 -19.12 4.51 -7.10
C ALA A 33 -19.46 3.01 -7.05
N VAL A 34 -18.46 2.14 -6.81
CA VAL A 34 -18.66 0.69 -6.70
C VAL A 34 -18.64 0.15 -5.27
N ALA A 35 -18.52 1.03 -4.26
CA ALA A 35 -18.43 0.63 -2.86
C ALA A 35 -19.78 0.17 -2.25
N GLY A 36 -20.90 0.46 -2.92
CA GLY A 36 -22.23 0.12 -2.41
C GLY A 36 -22.65 0.97 -1.19
N PRO A 37 -23.79 0.66 -0.56
CA PRO A 37 -24.28 1.40 0.61
C PRO A 37 -23.52 1.03 1.89
N ARG A 38 -23.39 1.98 2.82
CA ARG A 38 -22.78 1.78 4.16
C ARG A 38 -21.33 1.26 4.15
N TRP A 39 -20.57 1.53 3.09
CA TRP A 39 -19.13 1.28 3.09
C TRP A 39 -18.43 2.12 4.18
N GLN A 40 -17.32 1.60 4.72
CA GLN A 40 -16.49 2.26 5.73
C GLN A 40 -15.08 2.52 5.22
N LYS A 41 -14.57 1.69 4.30
CA LYS A 41 -13.27 1.89 3.67
C LYS A 41 -13.25 1.36 2.25
N VAL A 42 -12.60 2.07 1.36
CA VAL A 42 -12.25 1.59 0.01
C VAL A 42 -10.75 1.71 -0.15
N ARG A 43 -10.07 0.59 -0.43
CA ARG A 43 -8.62 0.55 -0.65
C ARG A 43 -8.31 0.01 -2.03
N ALA A 44 -7.55 0.76 -2.80
CA ALA A 44 -6.98 0.32 -4.05
C ALA A 44 -5.47 0.16 -3.95
N GLU A 45 -4.95 -0.92 -4.52
CA GLU A 45 -3.52 -1.08 -4.76
C GLU A 45 -3.28 -1.23 -6.25
N TYR A 46 -2.50 -0.31 -6.80
CA TYR A 46 -2.13 -0.28 -8.22
C TYR A 46 -0.64 -0.59 -8.34
N ARG A 47 -0.28 -1.43 -9.31
CA ARG A 47 1.11 -1.81 -9.59
C ARG A 47 1.31 -1.81 -11.11
N SER A 48 2.35 -1.16 -11.61
CA SER A 48 2.60 -1.08 -13.05
C SER A 48 4.08 -0.99 -13.37
N VAL A 49 4.50 -1.76 -14.38
CA VAL A 49 5.79 -1.61 -15.07
C VAL A 49 5.59 -1.78 -16.57
N GLY A 50 6.07 -0.82 -17.36
CA GLY A 50 5.89 -0.81 -18.80
C GLY A 50 4.41 -0.91 -19.17
N ARG A 51 4.03 -2.00 -19.83
CA ARG A 51 2.63 -2.29 -20.21
C ARG A 51 1.89 -3.23 -19.26
N HIS A 52 2.59 -3.82 -18.28
CA HIS A 52 1.96 -4.70 -17.28
C HIS A 52 1.31 -3.86 -16.20
N VAL A 53 0.02 -4.10 -15.94
CA VAL A 53 -0.77 -3.39 -14.92
C VAL A 53 -1.55 -4.40 -14.09
N GLU A 54 -1.45 -4.28 -12.78
CA GLU A 54 -2.29 -4.98 -11.81
C GLU A 54 -2.99 -3.96 -10.92
N VAL A 55 -4.28 -4.17 -10.70
CA VAL A 55 -5.08 -3.34 -9.80
C VAL A 55 -5.95 -4.24 -8.95
N ASP A 56 -5.87 -4.04 -7.64
CA ASP A 56 -6.73 -4.69 -6.66
C ASP A 56 -7.58 -3.61 -5.98
N LEU A 57 -8.89 -3.85 -5.85
CA LEU A 57 -9.82 -2.97 -5.18
C LEU A 57 -10.57 -3.76 -4.10
N ILE A 58 -10.44 -3.31 -2.86
CA ILE A 58 -11.09 -3.89 -1.69
C ILE A 58 -12.06 -2.87 -1.11
N VAL A 59 -13.29 -3.32 -0.85
CA VAL A 59 -14.32 -2.54 -0.18
C VAL A 59 -14.63 -3.22 1.15
N THR A 60 -14.64 -2.44 2.22
CA THR A 60 -15.01 -2.89 3.56
C THR A 60 -16.31 -2.22 3.98
N GLY A 61 -17.32 -3.03 4.27
CA GLY A 61 -18.65 -2.59 4.73
C GLY A 61 -18.71 -2.32 6.23
N ALA A 62 -19.93 -2.09 6.73
CA ALA A 62 -20.19 -1.95 8.17
C ALA A 62 -20.04 -3.26 8.97
N ASP A 63 -20.04 -4.41 8.28
CA ASP A 63 -19.72 -5.73 8.83
C ASP A 63 -18.21 -5.93 9.06
N GLY A 64 -17.37 -5.05 8.51
CA GLY A 64 -15.92 -5.11 8.64
C GLY A 64 -15.24 -6.13 7.72
N GLU A 65 -16.01 -6.88 6.93
CA GLU A 65 -15.47 -7.91 6.05
C GLU A 65 -14.94 -7.28 4.74
N PRO A 66 -13.66 -7.51 4.38
CA PRO A 66 -13.09 -7.01 3.15
C PRO A 66 -13.56 -7.83 1.95
N VAL A 67 -14.19 -7.17 0.98
CA VAL A 67 -14.66 -7.78 -0.26
C VAL A 67 -13.83 -7.28 -1.44
N SER A 68 -13.30 -8.20 -2.23
CA SER A 68 -12.65 -7.84 -3.50
C SER A 68 -13.70 -7.49 -4.54
N VAL A 69 -13.57 -6.30 -5.11
CA VAL A 69 -14.47 -5.77 -6.13
C VAL A 69 -13.67 -5.57 -7.42
N ARG A 70 -14.31 -5.79 -8.57
CA ARG A 70 -13.69 -5.50 -9.86
C ARG A 70 -13.37 -4.00 -9.96
N PRO A 71 -12.11 -3.60 -10.21
CA PRO A 71 -11.78 -2.19 -10.38
C PRO A 71 -12.52 -1.57 -11.58
N PRO A 72 -13.18 -0.41 -11.41
CA PRO A 72 -13.79 0.34 -12.52
C PRO A 72 -12.76 0.75 -13.56
N THR A 73 -13.11 0.74 -14.84
CA THR A 73 -12.20 1.12 -15.92
C THR A 73 -11.72 2.57 -15.76
N GLU A 74 -12.61 3.47 -15.38
CA GLU A 74 -12.32 4.89 -15.16
C GLU A 74 -11.27 5.11 -14.07
N MET A 75 -11.31 4.30 -13.02
CA MET A 75 -10.31 4.32 -11.95
C MET A 75 -8.93 3.88 -12.49
N VAL A 76 -8.88 2.77 -13.23
CA VAL A 76 -7.63 2.22 -13.78
C VAL A 76 -6.98 3.19 -14.77
N GLU A 77 -7.76 3.73 -15.70
CA GLU A 77 -7.27 4.71 -16.68
C GLU A 77 -6.87 6.04 -16.04
N GLY A 78 -7.59 6.47 -15.00
CA GLY A 78 -7.22 7.66 -14.23
C GLY A 78 -5.88 7.49 -13.51
N LEU A 79 -5.63 6.33 -12.88
CA LEU A 79 -4.34 6.01 -12.26
C LEU A 79 -3.21 5.91 -13.29
N ARG A 80 -3.45 5.29 -14.46
CA ARG A 80 -2.49 5.29 -15.57
C ARG A 80 -2.15 6.71 -16.03
N THR A 81 -3.16 7.58 -16.12
CA THR A 81 -2.97 8.98 -16.54
C THR A 81 -2.21 9.76 -15.47
N LEU A 82 -2.52 9.58 -14.19
CA LEU A 82 -1.77 10.17 -13.07
C LEU A 82 -0.30 9.77 -13.11
N ARG A 83 -0.02 8.50 -13.40
CA ARG A 83 1.35 7.99 -13.54
C ARG A 83 2.14 8.72 -14.62
N GLY A 84 1.51 8.98 -15.77
CA GLY A 84 2.10 9.79 -16.83
C GLY A 84 2.28 11.26 -16.43
N GLY A 85 1.27 11.85 -15.81
CA GLY A 85 1.29 13.25 -15.35
C GLY A 85 2.34 13.53 -14.26
N MET A 86 2.61 12.54 -13.41
CA MET A 86 3.61 12.61 -12.35
C MET A 86 5.02 12.22 -12.81
N TYR A 87 5.22 11.90 -14.09
CA TYR A 87 6.57 11.67 -14.60
C TYR A 87 7.45 12.92 -14.42
N ARG A 88 8.68 12.70 -13.96
CA ARG A 88 9.74 13.71 -13.90
C ARG A 88 10.96 13.22 -14.69
N PRO A 89 11.48 14.01 -15.65
CA PRO A 89 12.71 13.70 -16.35
C PRO A 89 13.86 13.34 -15.39
N GLY A 90 14.58 12.26 -15.69
CA GLY A 90 15.69 11.76 -14.88
C GLY A 90 15.30 11.07 -13.57
N ARG A 91 14.10 11.30 -13.02
CA ARG A 91 13.61 10.59 -11.83
C ARG A 91 12.71 9.39 -12.17
N GLY A 92 11.97 9.47 -13.28
CA GLY A 92 10.94 8.51 -13.63
C GLY A 92 9.58 8.85 -13.03
N THR A 93 8.78 7.81 -12.81
CA THR A 93 7.45 7.90 -12.17
C THR A 93 7.31 6.82 -11.08
N TRP A 94 6.17 6.75 -10.41
CA TRP A 94 5.90 5.74 -9.41
C TRP A 94 5.55 4.37 -10.03
N ILE A 95 5.78 3.28 -9.29
CA ILE A 95 5.61 1.89 -9.74
C ILE A 95 4.41 1.25 -9.04
N SER A 96 4.20 1.58 -7.78
CA SER A 96 2.97 1.25 -7.06
C SER A 96 2.31 2.47 -6.45
N ALA A 97 1.00 2.36 -6.22
CA ALA A 97 0.23 3.34 -5.49
C ALA A 97 -0.79 2.65 -4.58
N VAL A 98 -0.99 3.21 -3.41
CA VAL A 98 -2.04 2.80 -2.46
C VAL A 98 -2.99 3.96 -2.29
N TYR A 99 -4.25 3.79 -2.69
CA TYR A 99 -5.30 4.80 -2.54
C TYR A 99 -6.33 4.28 -1.54
N GLU A 100 -6.49 4.97 -0.40
CA GLU A 100 -7.53 4.69 0.58
C GLU A 100 -8.53 5.85 0.70
N ILE A 101 -9.79 5.51 0.88
CA ILE A 101 -10.88 6.46 1.12
C ILE A 101 -11.70 5.96 2.30
N GLU A 102 -12.06 6.87 3.19
CA GLU A 102 -12.97 6.65 4.33
C GLU A 102 -14.08 7.73 4.31
N PRO A 103 -15.33 7.41 4.71
CA PRO A 103 -16.38 8.42 4.84
C PRO A 103 -16.02 9.46 5.91
N PRO A 104 -16.39 10.74 5.74
CA PRO A 104 -17.28 11.31 4.72
C PRO A 104 -16.59 11.71 3.39
N GLY A 105 -15.37 11.23 3.13
CA GLY A 105 -14.61 11.56 1.91
C GLY A 105 -13.13 11.85 2.16
N ASP A 106 -12.64 11.57 3.37
CA ASP A 106 -11.22 11.64 3.68
C ASP A 106 -10.47 10.58 2.87
N TYR A 107 -9.31 10.95 2.36
CA TYR A 107 -8.54 10.04 1.53
C TYR A 107 -7.04 10.22 1.68
N THR A 108 -6.32 9.12 1.45
CA THR A 108 -4.87 9.07 1.36
C THR A 108 -4.47 8.37 0.07
N VAL A 109 -3.38 8.83 -0.54
CA VAL A 109 -2.77 8.24 -1.74
C VAL A 109 -1.25 8.28 -1.59
N GLU A 110 -0.66 7.11 -1.47
CA GLU A 110 0.79 6.95 -1.37
C GLU A 110 1.33 6.45 -2.70
N PHE A 111 2.42 7.05 -3.17
CA PHE A 111 3.05 6.72 -4.45
C PHE A 111 4.47 6.24 -4.20
N GLU A 112 4.78 5.02 -4.65
CA GLU A 112 6.05 4.35 -4.38
C GLU A 112 6.84 4.12 -5.68
N PRO A 113 7.95 4.86 -5.90
CA PRO A 113 8.76 4.77 -7.12
C PRO A 113 9.88 3.75 -7.05
N ASP A 114 10.35 3.43 -5.84
CA ASP A 114 11.65 2.79 -5.62
C ASP A 114 11.53 1.46 -4.87
N VAL A 115 10.36 1.16 -4.30
CA VAL A 115 10.07 -0.12 -3.64
C VAL A 115 9.49 -1.11 -4.65
N GLU A 116 10.03 -2.34 -4.68
CA GLU A 116 9.48 -3.40 -5.51
C GLU A 116 8.11 -3.83 -4.96
N PRO A 117 7.03 -3.76 -5.75
CA PRO A 117 5.74 -4.18 -5.26
C PRO A 117 5.58 -5.70 -5.37
N THR A 118 4.69 -6.25 -4.55
CA THR A 118 4.33 -7.67 -4.63
C THR A 118 3.45 -7.93 -5.85
N TRP A 119 4.00 -8.57 -6.88
CA TRP A 119 3.27 -8.93 -8.09
C TRP A 119 2.42 -10.19 -7.89
N ARG A 120 1.15 -10.16 -8.31
CA ARG A 120 0.34 -11.40 -8.42
C ARG A 120 0.87 -12.28 -9.55
N ARG A 121 1.25 -11.65 -10.67
CA ARG A 121 1.92 -12.30 -11.77
C ARG A 121 3.15 -11.49 -12.14
N VAL A 122 4.32 -12.07 -11.87
CA VAL A 122 5.60 -11.45 -12.19
C VAL A 122 5.63 -10.99 -13.66
N PRO A 123 5.86 -9.69 -13.92
CA PRO A 123 5.97 -9.16 -15.27
C PRO A 123 7.11 -9.84 -16.05
N PRO A 124 6.97 -10.02 -17.37
CA PRO A 124 8.10 -10.51 -18.17
C PRO A 124 9.23 -9.46 -18.20
N PRO A 125 10.51 -9.87 -18.42
CA PRO A 125 11.66 -8.94 -18.45
C PRO A 125 11.46 -7.72 -19.35
N ILE A 126 10.82 -7.90 -20.52
CA ILE A 126 10.50 -6.80 -21.45
C ILE A 126 9.64 -5.70 -20.81
N GLY A 127 8.79 -6.02 -19.83
CA GLY A 127 7.98 -5.04 -19.12
C GLY A 127 8.81 -4.06 -18.29
N PHE A 128 9.89 -4.54 -17.67
CA PHE A 128 10.82 -3.70 -16.92
C PHE A 128 11.73 -2.86 -17.84
N ILE A 129 12.08 -3.40 -19.01
CA ILE A 129 12.83 -2.64 -20.02
C ILE A 129 11.94 -1.53 -20.60
N ASP A 130 10.69 -1.86 -20.94
CA ASP A 130 9.70 -0.88 -21.40
C ASP A 130 9.45 0.21 -20.35
N GLU A 131 9.47 -0.14 -19.06
CA GLU A 131 9.35 0.83 -17.97
C GLU A 131 10.42 1.92 -18.04
N LEU A 132 11.70 1.54 -18.14
CA LEU A 132 12.79 2.51 -18.28
C LEU A 132 12.79 3.25 -19.62
N ARG A 133 12.18 2.67 -20.65
CA ARG A 133 11.99 3.33 -21.94
C ARG A 133 10.90 4.39 -21.90
N PHE A 134 9.77 4.11 -21.24
CA PHE A 134 8.64 5.04 -21.14
C PHE A 134 8.85 6.13 -20.09
N PHE A 135 9.51 5.78 -18.98
CA PHE A 135 9.81 6.69 -17.89
C PHE A 135 11.30 6.67 -17.59
N PRO A 136 12.14 7.30 -18.45
CA PRO A 136 13.58 7.33 -18.27
C PRO A 136 13.99 7.84 -16.89
N ARG A 137 14.90 7.10 -16.26
CA ARG A 137 15.52 7.41 -14.98
C ARG A 137 17.03 7.54 -15.16
N GLU A 138 17.64 8.48 -14.46
CA GLU A 138 19.08 8.51 -14.25
C GLU A 138 19.50 7.30 -13.42
N ASP A 139 20.75 6.85 -13.58
CA ASP A 139 21.23 5.64 -12.93
C ASP A 139 21.08 5.70 -11.39
N SER A 140 21.27 6.87 -10.78
CA SER A 140 21.05 7.11 -9.35
C SER A 140 19.61 6.89 -8.88
N HIS A 141 18.63 7.01 -9.79
CA HIS A 141 17.19 6.87 -9.52
C HIS A 141 16.62 5.53 -9.98
N ILE A 142 17.45 4.61 -10.48
CA ILE A 142 17.05 3.24 -10.75
C ILE A 142 17.28 2.42 -9.48
N PRO A 143 16.23 1.89 -8.82
CA PRO A 143 16.43 1.06 -7.64
C PRO A 143 17.10 -0.27 -8.00
N ASN A 144 17.84 -0.86 -7.06
CA ASN A 144 18.64 -2.08 -7.30
C ASN A 144 17.83 -3.22 -7.89
N TRP A 145 16.64 -3.48 -7.31
CA TRP A 145 15.75 -4.52 -7.81
C TRP A 145 15.36 -4.30 -9.28
N LEU A 146 15.13 -3.05 -9.72
CA LEU A 146 14.77 -2.78 -11.10
C LEU A 146 15.95 -3.00 -12.04
N ARG A 147 17.19 -2.68 -11.59
CA ARG A 147 18.41 -3.02 -12.35
C ARG A 147 18.56 -4.52 -12.55
N GLU A 148 18.27 -5.31 -11.51
CA GLU A 148 18.31 -6.77 -11.56
C GLU A 148 17.25 -7.35 -12.52
N ARG A 149 16.07 -6.72 -12.60
CA ARG A 149 14.98 -7.15 -13.50
C ARG A 149 15.23 -6.84 -14.99
N VAL A 150 15.95 -5.76 -15.30
CA VAL A 150 16.23 -5.35 -16.69
C VAL A 150 17.51 -5.96 -17.25
N THR A 151 18.44 -6.34 -16.37
CA THR A 151 19.62 -7.09 -16.78
C THR A 151 19.18 -8.52 -17.11
N PRO A 152 19.29 -8.98 -18.37
CA PRO A 152 19.04 -10.39 -18.65
C PRO A 152 19.95 -11.20 -17.73
N PRO A 153 19.48 -12.33 -17.16
CA PRO A 153 20.39 -13.24 -16.49
C PRO A 153 21.53 -13.48 -17.46
N GLY A 154 22.77 -13.18 -17.03
CA GLY A 154 23.96 -13.36 -17.85
C GLY A 154 23.93 -14.74 -18.50
N PRO A 155 24.58 -14.93 -19.67
CA PRO A 155 24.45 -16.15 -20.45
C PRO A 155 24.50 -17.36 -19.53
N VAL A 156 23.37 -18.07 -19.40
CA VAL A 156 23.38 -19.39 -18.82
C VAL A 156 24.47 -20.13 -19.58
N PRO A 157 25.56 -20.60 -18.94
CA PRO A 157 26.53 -21.41 -19.64
C PRO A 157 25.74 -22.48 -20.38
N PRO A 158 26.00 -22.71 -21.68
CA PRO A 158 25.17 -23.57 -22.50
C PRO A 158 24.92 -24.84 -21.69
N GLN A 159 23.65 -25.09 -21.36
CA GLN A 159 23.28 -26.36 -20.78
C GLN A 159 23.84 -27.37 -21.75
N GLY A 160 24.83 -28.15 -21.30
CA GLY A 160 25.46 -29.17 -22.11
C GLY A 160 24.37 -30.02 -22.78
N PRO A 161 24.65 -30.60 -23.95
CA PRO A 161 23.64 -31.15 -24.84
C PRO A 161 22.50 -31.81 -24.07
N VAL A 162 21.30 -31.22 -24.15
CA VAL A 162 20.10 -31.83 -23.59
C VAL A 162 20.05 -33.24 -24.18
N PRO A 163 20.15 -34.32 -23.38
CA PRO A 163 20.07 -35.65 -23.94
C PRO A 163 18.74 -35.75 -24.68
N PRO A 164 18.71 -36.28 -25.92
CA PRO A 164 17.47 -36.38 -26.67
C PRO A 164 16.45 -37.11 -25.81
N ARG A 165 15.25 -36.50 -25.68
CA ARG A 165 14.11 -37.21 -25.09
C ARG A 165 14.01 -38.56 -25.80
N PRO A 166 13.96 -39.69 -25.07
CA PRO A 166 13.72 -40.98 -25.70
C PRO A 166 12.47 -40.87 -26.56
N GLY A 167 12.59 -41.22 -27.84
CA GLY A 167 11.44 -41.30 -28.73
C GLY A 167 10.40 -42.28 -28.19
N PRO A 168 9.14 -42.17 -28.63
CA PRO A 168 8.14 -43.18 -28.31
C PRO A 168 8.67 -44.57 -28.74
N PRO A 169 8.45 -45.64 -27.95
CA PRO A 169 8.90 -46.96 -28.30
C PRO A 169 8.29 -47.39 -29.66
N PRO A 170 9.02 -48.16 -30.48
CA PRO A 170 8.48 -48.67 -31.73
C PRO A 170 7.23 -49.52 -31.47
N PRO A 171 6.21 -49.48 -32.34
CA PRO A 171 5.03 -50.33 -32.21
C PRO A 171 5.47 -51.81 -32.23
N GLY A 172 5.20 -52.53 -31.14
CA GLY A 172 5.50 -53.97 -31.02
C GLY A 172 6.67 -54.35 -30.10
N ALA A 173 7.29 -53.41 -29.38
CA ALA A 173 8.20 -53.77 -28.29
C ALA A 173 7.40 -54.47 -27.15
N PRO A 174 7.82 -55.66 -26.66
CA PRO A 174 7.15 -56.29 -25.54
C PRO A 174 7.26 -55.40 -24.29
N MET A 175 6.12 -55.18 -23.63
CA MET A 175 6.09 -54.49 -22.34
C MET A 175 7.04 -55.20 -21.36
N PRO A 176 7.90 -54.47 -20.62
CA PRO A 176 8.59 -55.09 -19.50
C PRO A 176 7.54 -55.50 -18.47
N HIS A 177 7.53 -56.78 -18.11
CA HIS A 177 6.74 -57.27 -16.99
C HIS A 177 7.13 -56.51 -15.72
N PRO A 178 6.18 -56.22 -14.81
CA PRO A 178 6.54 -55.72 -13.49
C PRO A 178 7.42 -56.77 -12.82
N GLY A 179 8.65 -56.39 -12.46
CA GLY A 179 9.47 -57.19 -11.56
C GLY A 179 8.75 -57.37 -10.20
N PRO A 180 9.13 -58.38 -9.40
CA PRO A 180 8.49 -58.64 -8.12
C PRO A 180 8.56 -57.39 -7.22
N PRO A 181 7.53 -57.15 -6.39
CA PRO A 181 7.44 -55.95 -5.56
C PRO A 181 8.64 -55.87 -4.60
N GLN A 182 9.38 -54.76 -4.68
CA GLN A 182 10.39 -54.40 -3.71
C GLN A 182 9.72 -54.25 -2.33
N PRO A 183 10.25 -54.85 -1.25
CA PRO A 183 9.70 -54.64 0.08
C PRO A 183 9.75 -53.16 0.44
N ASN A 184 8.56 -52.66 0.79
CA ASN A 184 8.26 -51.30 1.22
C ASN A 184 9.28 -50.81 2.26
N GLN A 185 10.20 -49.93 1.86
CA GLN A 185 10.97 -49.15 2.83
C GLN A 185 10.02 -48.06 3.35
N GLY A 186 9.43 -48.34 4.51
CA GLY A 186 8.61 -47.36 5.23
C GLY A 186 9.40 -46.07 5.52
N PRO A 187 8.70 -44.98 5.89
CA PRO A 187 9.34 -43.69 6.14
C PRO A 187 10.39 -43.81 7.26
N PRO A 188 11.52 -43.10 7.16
CA PRO A 188 12.56 -43.15 8.18
C PRO A 188 12.03 -42.58 9.51
N PRO A 189 12.45 -43.13 10.66
CA PRO A 189 12.05 -42.60 11.97
C PRO A 189 12.57 -41.16 12.14
N PRO A 190 11.81 -40.27 12.77
CA PRO A 190 12.25 -38.90 13.01
C PRO A 190 13.35 -38.90 14.06
N GLY A 191 14.52 -38.32 13.74
CA GLY A 191 15.55 -38.04 14.74
C GLY A 191 17.01 -38.23 14.36
N GLN A 192 17.40 -38.28 13.07
CA GLN A 192 18.82 -38.27 12.70
C GLN A 192 19.20 -37.07 11.80
N PRO A 193 20.17 -36.24 12.19
CA PRO A 193 20.67 -35.13 11.40
C PRO A 193 21.53 -35.60 10.23
N HIS A 194 21.36 -34.96 9.07
CA HIS A 194 22.18 -35.17 7.87
C HIS A 194 23.61 -34.64 8.08
N PRO A 195 24.67 -35.39 7.73
CA PRO A 195 26.02 -34.84 7.66
C PRO A 195 26.19 -34.02 6.37
N GLY A 196 26.53 -32.73 6.52
CA GLY A 196 26.93 -31.87 5.41
C GLY A 196 28.30 -32.26 4.83
N PRO A 197 28.67 -31.75 3.64
CA PRO A 197 29.95 -32.07 3.01
C PRO A 197 31.12 -31.48 3.81
N GLY A 198 32.13 -32.33 4.08
CA GLY A 198 33.27 -32.01 4.93
C GLY A 198 34.30 -31.08 4.29
N HIS A 199 34.83 -30.17 5.11
CA HIS A 199 36.11 -29.49 4.90
C HIS A 199 37.19 -30.19 5.76
N PRO A 200 38.45 -30.34 5.29
CA PRO A 200 39.51 -30.95 6.09
C PRO A 200 40.31 -29.93 6.91
N GLY A 201 40.54 -30.21 8.20
CA GLY A 201 41.54 -29.55 9.06
C GLY A 201 41.22 -29.57 10.57
N GLN A 202 41.85 -30.47 11.33
CA GLN A 202 41.75 -30.76 12.78
C GLN A 202 42.51 -29.74 13.72
N PRO A 203 42.62 -29.91 15.08
CA PRO A 203 41.67 -30.36 16.13
C PRO A 203 41.65 -29.52 17.46
N GLY A 204 40.46 -29.38 18.10
CA GLY A 204 40.08 -29.34 19.55
C GLY A 204 40.81 -28.49 20.63
N PRO A 205 40.33 -28.47 21.93
CA PRO A 205 39.05 -29.02 22.45
C PRO A 205 38.36 -28.21 23.63
N HIS A 206 37.16 -28.66 24.06
CA HIS A 206 36.44 -28.42 25.37
C HIS A 206 35.67 -27.08 25.58
N HIS A 207 34.52 -26.88 26.27
CA HIS A 207 33.40 -27.63 26.94
C HIS A 207 32.26 -26.58 27.29
N PRO A 208 31.09 -26.89 27.94
CA PRO A 208 29.74 -26.43 27.51
C PRO A 208 28.90 -25.47 28.42
N GLY A 209 27.87 -24.81 27.83
CA GLY A 209 26.52 -24.44 28.36
C GLY A 209 26.36 -23.25 29.34
N PRO A 210 25.13 -22.72 29.63
CA PRO A 210 23.77 -23.06 29.15
C PRO A 210 22.94 -21.86 28.59
N GLN A 211 21.69 -22.16 28.24
CA GLN A 211 20.70 -21.41 27.45
C GLN A 211 19.90 -20.36 28.26
N HIS A 212 19.41 -19.29 27.61
CA HIS A 212 18.18 -18.59 28.00
C HIS A 212 17.39 -18.08 26.75
N PRO A 213 16.04 -18.15 26.75
CA PRO A 213 15.18 -17.73 25.64
C PRO A 213 14.66 -16.29 25.85
N GLY A 214 14.42 -15.55 24.76
CA GLY A 214 13.85 -14.20 24.86
C GLY A 214 13.33 -13.64 23.53
N HIS A 215 12.02 -13.76 23.36
CA HIS A 215 11.07 -12.87 22.67
C HIS A 215 11.47 -12.22 21.34
N GLY A 216 10.81 -12.66 20.26
CA GLY A 216 10.74 -11.98 18.98
C GLY A 216 10.11 -10.60 19.12
N GLN A 217 10.90 -9.59 18.78
CA GLN A 217 10.46 -8.21 18.62
C GLN A 217 9.89 -8.07 17.19
N PRO A 218 8.68 -7.51 17.00
CA PRO A 218 8.18 -7.22 15.66
C PRO A 218 9.09 -6.18 14.99
N PRO A 219 9.29 -6.25 13.65
CA PRO A 219 10.11 -5.27 12.95
C PRO A 219 9.47 -3.89 13.11
N GLY A 220 10.23 -2.95 13.67
CA GLY A 220 9.87 -1.54 13.72
C GLY A 220 9.77 -0.94 12.30
N PRO A 221 9.17 0.25 12.15
CA PRO A 221 9.09 0.92 10.87
C PRO A 221 10.50 1.07 10.27
N HIS A 222 10.62 0.72 8.98
CA HIS A 222 11.88 0.74 8.24
C HIS A 222 12.52 2.12 8.38
N GLN A 223 13.70 2.18 9.02
CA GLN A 223 14.49 3.41 9.03
C GLN A 223 15.04 3.64 7.62
N PRO A 224 14.89 4.84 7.05
CA PRO A 224 15.44 5.14 5.73
C PRO A 224 16.97 5.08 5.76
N HIS A 225 17.56 4.39 4.79
CA HIS A 225 19.00 4.32 4.58
C HIS A 225 19.53 5.68 4.07
N PRO A 226 20.71 6.14 4.52
CA PRO A 226 21.26 7.42 4.06
C PRO A 226 21.64 7.34 2.58
N GLY A 227 21.00 8.15 1.74
CA GLY A 227 21.26 8.25 0.30
C GLY A 227 20.04 8.11 -0.61
N GLN A 228 18.86 7.79 -0.08
CA GLN A 228 17.63 7.80 -0.88
C GLN A 228 17.08 9.23 -0.97
N PRO A 229 16.79 9.76 -2.18
CA PRO A 229 15.93 10.93 -2.29
C PRO A 229 14.57 10.60 -1.65
N GLY A 230 14.01 11.53 -0.91
CA GLY A 230 12.81 11.30 -0.10
C GLY A 230 11.64 10.71 -0.89
N PRO A 231 10.71 10.02 -0.20
CA PRO A 231 9.52 9.47 -0.83
C PRO A 231 8.76 10.58 -1.56
N TRP A 232 7.95 10.20 -2.57
CA TRP A 232 7.06 11.18 -3.17
C TRP A 232 6.20 11.81 -2.07
N PRO A 233 5.97 13.13 -2.14
CA PRO A 233 5.05 13.75 -1.20
C PRO A 233 3.68 13.08 -1.29
N PRO A 234 2.86 13.16 -0.22
CA PRO A 234 1.49 12.68 -0.25
C PRO A 234 0.80 13.15 -1.54
N GLY A 235 0.00 12.26 -2.13
CA GLY A 235 -0.64 12.51 -3.41
C GLY A 235 -1.39 13.84 -3.49
N PRO A 236 -1.51 14.40 -4.71
CA PRO A 236 -2.01 15.75 -4.90
C PRO A 236 -3.43 15.91 -4.36
N GLY A 237 -3.64 16.96 -3.57
CA GLY A 237 -4.93 17.31 -3.00
C GLY A 237 -5.32 16.62 -1.70
N GLN A 238 -4.43 15.83 -1.09
CA GLN A 238 -4.68 15.28 0.24
C GLN A 238 -4.90 16.40 1.26
N PRO A 239 -5.88 16.25 2.18
CA PRO A 239 -5.93 17.09 3.37
C PRO A 239 -4.62 16.89 4.15
N GLY A 240 -4.08 17.97 4.73
CA GLY A 240 -2.90 17.87 5.59
C GLY A 240 -3.10 16.86 6.73
N PRO A 241 -2.03 16.32 7.33
CA PRO A 241 -2.15 15.27 8.34
C PRO A 241 -3.16 15.67 9.41
N MET A 242 -4.24 14.89 9.51
CA MET A 242 -5.22 15.10 10.57
C MET A 242 -4.50 14.91 11.92
N PRO A 243 -4.73 15.79 12.91
CA PRO A 243 -4.28 15.51 14.26
C PRO A 243 -4.86 14.15 14.70
N PRO A 244 -4.13 13.36 15.50
CA PRO A 244 -4.61 12.06 15.96
C PRO A 244 -6.00 12.22 16.55
N ARG A 245 -6.97 11.42 16.08
CA ARG A 245 -8.30 11.37 16.69
C ARG A 245 -8.09 11.06 18.17
N GLY A 246 -8.44 12.03 19.03
CA GLY A 246 -8.42 11.84 20.47
C GLY A 246 -9.26 10.62 20.86
N PRO A 247 -8.98 10.00 22.02
CA PRO A 247 -9.63 8.75 22.41
C PRO A 247 -11.15 8.87 22.31
N VAL A 248 -11.75 7.92 21.60
CA VAL A 248 -13.20 7.74 21.51
C VAL A 248 -13.72 7.60 22.94
N PRO A 249 -14.66 8.45 23.41
CA PRO A 249 -15.24 8.25 24.73
C PRO A 249 -15.92 6.87 24.78
N PRO A 250 -15.79 6.11 25.88
CA PRO A 250 -16.41 4.80 25.99
C PRO A 250 -17.93 4.93 25.80
N PRO A 251 -18.59 3.91 25.21
CA PRO A 251 -20.04 3.91 25.07
C PRO A 251 -20.66 4.11 26.45
N GLY A 252 -21.39 5.22 26.60
CA GLY A 252 -22.10 5.56 27.82
C GLY A 252 -23.03 4.40 28.21
N GLY A 253 -22.88 3.93 29.45
CA GLY A 253 -23.79 2.98 30.07
C GLY A 253 -25.24 3.51 30.08
N PRO A 254 -26.22 2.64 30.37
CA PRO A 254 -27.64 2.92 30.19
C PRO A 254 -28.05 4.21 30.92
N GLN A 255 -28.61 5.13 30.15
CA GLN A 255 -29.19 6.37 30.65
C GLN A 255 -30.31 6.01 31.64
N GLY A 256 -30.16 6.44 32.89
CA GLY A 256 -31.24 6.42 33.86
C GLY A 256 -32.44 7.24 33.36
N PRO A 257 -33.65 7.00 33.90
CA PRO A 257 -34.86 7.62 33.38
C PRO A 257 -34.77 9.16 33.43
N PRO A 258 -35.33 9.86 32.43
CA PRO A 258 -35.24 11.31 32.33
C PRO A 258 -35.90 11.98 33.55
N ALA A 259 -35.22 12.98 34.11
CA ALA A 259 -35.77 13.86 35.14
C ALA A 259 -37.02 14.59 34.61
N PRO A 260 -38.05 14.83 35.46
CA PRO A 260 -39.26 15.51 35.03
C PRO A 260 -38.97 16.95 34.57
N PRO A 261 -39.75 17.48 33.60
CA PRO A 261 -39.51 18.80 33.03
C PRO A 261 -39.64 19.88 34.11
N GLN A 262 -38.59 20.69 34.27
CA GLN A 262 -38.62 21.87 35.12
C GLN A 262 -39.59 22.89 34.53
N GLY A 263 -40.54 23.34 35.37
CA GLY A 263 -41.52 24.36 35.01
C GLY A 263 -40.88 25.71 34.66
N PRO A 264 -41.66 26.64 34.08
CA PRO A 264 -41.12 27.88 33.52
C PRO A 264 -40.45 28.76 34.60
N PRO A 265 -39.38 29.49 34.23
CA PRO A 265 -38.59 30.26 35.18
C PRO A 265 -39.37 31.45 35.75
N THR A 266 -39.39 31.55 37.08
CA THR A 266 -39.88 32.72 37.82
C THR A 266 -38.95 33.92 37.60
N PRO A 267 -39.48 35.12 37.33
CA PRO A 267 -38.65 36.31 37.19
C PRO A 267 -38.07 36.76 38.54
N PRO A 268 -36.83 37.27 38.57
CA PRO A 268 -36.23 37.85 39.77
C PRO A 268 -36.81 39.25 40.04
N TRP A 269 -36.60 39.74 41.27
CA TRP A 269 -36.83 41.09 41.81
C TRP A 269 -38.12 41.30 42.62
N GLY A 270 -37.96 41.16 43.95
CA GLY A 270 -38.72 41.90 44.95
C GLY A 270 -37.77 42.79 45.75
N THR A 271 -37.80 44.09 45.50
CA THR A 271 -37.20 45.12 46.37
C THR A 271 -38.35 45.94 46.93
N PRO A 272 -38.49 46.08 48.27
CA PRO A 272 -39.56 46.89 48.85
C PRO A 272 -39.14 48.37 48.92
N GLY A 273 -40.01 49.27 48.45
CA GLY A 273 -39.87 50.71 48.69
C GLY A 273 -40.47 51.61 47.61
N GLN A 274 -41.75 51.96 47.78
CA GLN A 274 -42.48 53.09 47.15
C GLN A 274 -41.74 54.46 47.34
N PRO A 275 -42.12 55.59 46.68
CA PRO A 275 -43.46 55.93 46.16
C PRO A 275 -43.56 56.59 44.76
N SER A 276 -44.77 56.59 44.22
CA SER A 276 -45.19 57.19 42.94
C SER A 276 -45.20 58.72 42.92
N PRO A 277 -45.04 59.32 41.73
CA PRO A 277 -45.76 60.54 41.36
C PRO A 277 -46.61 60.39 40.07
N PRO A 278 -47.52 61.35 39.78
CA PRO A 278 -48.81 61.06 39.16
C PRO A 278 -48.89 61.30 37.64
N GLY A 279 -49.74 60.49 37.00
CA GLY A 279 -50.80 60.90 36.07
C GLY A 279 -50.45 61.72 34.83
N TRP A 280 -50.55 61.09 33.66
CA TRP A 280 -51.09 61.77 32.48
C TRP A 280 -51.66 60.79 31.43
N THR A 281 -52.85 61.10 30.92
CA THR A 281 -53.65 60.34 29.95
C THR A 281 -53.28 60.69 28.50
N PRO A 282 -53.32 59.74 27.55
CA PRO A 282 -52.94 59.98 26.15
C PRO A 282 -54.09 60.60 25.32
N PRO A 283 -53.80 61.41 24.29
CA PRO A 283 -54.76 61.70 23.24
C PRO A 283 -54.72 60.62 22.13
N ALA A 284 -55.91 60.27 21.66
CA ALA A 284 -56.18 59.31 20.60
C ALA A 284 -55.97 59.92 19.20
N ARG A 285 -55.47 59.10 18.27
CA ARG A 285 -56.17 58.75 17.02
C ARG A 285 -55.47 57.64 16.26
#